data_AF-A0A4U5NC18-F1
#
_entry.id   AF-A0A4U5NC18-F1
#
_cell.length_a   1.000
_cell.length_b   1.000
_cell.length_c   1.000
_cell.angle_alpha   90.00
_cell.angle_beta   90.00
_cell.angle_gamma   90.00
#
_symmetry.space_group_name_H-M   'P 1'
#
loop_
_entity.id
_entity.type
_entity.pdbx_description
1 polymer ?
#
loop_
_entity_poly.entity_id
_entity_poly.type
_entity_poly.pdbx_seq_one_letter_code
_entity_poly.pdbx_strand_id
1 'polypeptide(L)'
;MTTTAKPSESYETLCMKDEIRVTLNPEERMKKLIASSNLIQQIKPDVPVCRLLRSLLELQRLANVYYEDIREKDYERAFNFYLRFMAIFCDVLPKHPGFKECKLPEKNKVIKAFGDCETRAKDVKKRLAGIYAKEAEQLKLQLENQKKREEERRKQLGNTNQVIPTAPQPLPSLDFLEEKKKASKKTVMLLSPHLISEFAFYAKENTDANRETCGQLFGRLNRSGSKDEFVVSHLLIPKQMGTSESCETTNEEDMYEYQEKHGLISLGWIHTHPSQSAFLSSIDLHMQNTFQGLLDEFIAIVYSPSEQKSGVYTLTPHGRQVLSACRESHTKHHVHENAERLYEEASHHIYISDRNYEIVDFRA
;
A
#
# COMPACT_ATOMS: atom_id res chain seq x y z
N MET A 1 -36.71 31.28 20.87
CA MET A 1 -36.12 29.94 21.06
C MET A 1 -34.70 29.97 20.51
N THR A 2 -33.74 30.27 21.37
CA THR A 2 -32.31 30.26 21.03
C THR A 2 -31.83 28.81 20.99
N THR A 3 -31.70 28.26 19.80
CA THR A 3 -31.04 26.98 19.54
C THR A 3 -29.55 27.13 19.81
N THR A 4 -29.11 26.71 20.99
CA THR A 4 -27.70 26.53 21.30
C THR A 4 -27.14 25.41 20.42
N ALA A 5 -26.43 25.77 19.35
CA ALA A 5 -25.63 24.82 18.59
C ALA A 5 -24.56 24.23 19.52
N LYS A 6 -24.52 22.89 19.65
CA LYS A 6 -23.46 22.20 20.38
C LYS A 6 -22.11 22.49 19.70
N PRO A 7 -21.01 22.69 20.45
CA PRO A 7 -19.68 22.82 19.87
C PRO A 7 -19.35 21.55 19.06
N SER A 8 -18.99 21.70 17.79
CA SER A 8 -18.49 20.59 16.97
C SER A 8 -17.14 20.13 17.52
N GLU A 9 -17.05 18.86 17.90
CA GLU A 9 -15.81 18.23 18.35
C GLU A 9 -14.77 18.20 17.21
N SER A 10 -13.51 18.49 17.51
CA SER A 10 -12.46 18.55 16.48
C SER A 10 -12.17 17.16 15.88
N TYR A 11 -11.74 17.12 14.61
CA TYR A 11 -11.42 15.88 13.89
C TYR A 11 -10.35 15.03 14.62
N GLU A 12 -9.31 15.67 15.15
CA GLU A 12 -8.25 15.02 15.93
C GLU A 12 -8.80 14.33 17.19
N THR A 13 -9.74 14.99 17.87
CA THR A 13 -10.41 14.42 19.04
C THR A 13 -11.26 13.21 18.67
N LEU A 14 -11.97 13.27 17.55
CA LEU A 14 -12.78 12.16 17.05
C LEU A 14 -11.90 10.95 16.70
N CYS A 15 -10.79 11.18 16.00
CA CYS A 15 -9.83 10.14 15.61
C CYS A 15 -9.23 9.44 16.84
N MET A 16 -8.81 10.21 17.84
CA MET A 16 -8.24 9.66 19.09
C MET A 16 -9.25 8.80 19.85
N LYS A 17 -10.52 9.23 19.92
CA LYS A 17 -11.59 8.43 20.54
C LYS A 17 -11.83 7.12 19.81
N ASP A 18 -11.81 7.14 18.48
CA ASP A 18 -11.95 5.92 17.68
C ASP A 18 -10.77 4.96 17.87
N GLU A 19 -9.54 5.48 17.92
CA GLU A 19 -8.34 4.66 18.21
C GLU A 19 -8.40 4.00 19.58
N ILE A 20 -8.82 4.74 20.63
CA ILE A 20 -9.03 4.20 21.97
C ILE A 20 -10.08 3.08 21.92
N ARG A 21 -11.24 3.36 21.30
CA ARG A 21 -12.35 2.41 21.18
C ARG A 21 -11.92 1.10 20.51
N VAL A 22 -11.20 1.19 19.40
CA VAL A 22 -10.69 0.04 18.66
C VAL A 22 -9.64 -0.72 19.46
N THR A 23 -8.71 -0.02 20.10
CA THR A 23 -7.62 -0.66 20.85
C THR A 23 -8.14 -1.40 22.07
N LEU A 24 -9.20 -0.89 22.72
CA LEU A 24 -9.88 -1.55 23.84
C LEU A 24 -10.67 -2.81 23.45
N ASN A 25 -10.94 -2.99 22.14
CA ASN A 25 -11.72 -4.11 21.60
C ASN A 25 -10.88 -4.94 20.62
N PRO A 26 -10.16 -5.97 21.12
CA PRO A 26 -9.31 -6.84 20.29
C PRO A 26 -10.04 -7.48 19.11
N GLU A 27 -11.31 -7.87 19.28
CA GLU A 27 -12.11 -8.47 18.22
C GLU A 27 -12.46 -7.47 17.13
N GLU A 28 -12.87 -6.25 17.50
CA GLU A 28 -13.13 -5.18 16.54
C GLU A 28 -11.86 -4.80 15.77
N ARG A 29 -10.72 -4.71 16.46
CA ARG A 29 -9.44 -4.45 15.80
C ARG A 29 -9.06 -5.55 14.81
N MET A 30 -9.23 -6.81 15.18
CA MET A 30 -9.00 -7.95 14.27
C MET A 30 -9.95 -7.90 13.06
N LYS A 31 -11.23 -7.56 13.27
CA LYS A 31 -12.20 -7.39 12.17
C LYS A 31 -11.80 -6.25 11.24
N LYS A 32 -11.34 -5.10 11.76
CA LYS A 32 -10.85 -3.98 10.95
C LYS A 32 -9.64 -4.38 10.10
N LEU A 33 -8.67 -5.10 10.69
CA LEU A 33 -7.50 -5.61 9.97
C LEU A 33 -7.87 -6.58 8.84
N ILE A 34 -8.84 -7.48 9.08
CA ILE A 34 -9.34 -8.38 8.03
C ILE A 34 -10.07 -7.58 6.94
N ALA A 35 -10.90 -6.61 7.32
CA ALA A 35 -11.64 -5.78 6.37
C ALA A 35 -10.71 -4.96 5.46
N SER A 36 -9.59 -4.42 5.98
CA SER A 36 -8.62 -3.69 5.16
C SER A 36 -7.92 -4.57 4.12
N SER A 37 -7.81 -5.87 4.38
CA SER A 37 -7.22 -6.82 3.42
C SER A 37 -8.18 -7.24 2.29
N ASN A 38 -9.51 -7.05 2.47
CA ASN A 38 -10.54 -7.48 1.52
C ASN A 38 -10.73 -6.53 0.32
N LEU A 39 -10.00 -5.42 0.23
CA LEU A 39 -10.07 -4.50 -0.93
C LEU A 39 -9.63 -5.16 -2.25
N ILE A 40 -8.99 -6.33 -2.20
CA ILE A 40 -8.51 -7.07 -3.37
C ILE A 40 -9.61 -7.80 -4.16
N GLN A 41 -10.82 -7.92 -3.62
CA GLN A 41 -11.90 -8.71 -4.23
C GLN A 41 -12.40 -8.19 -5.60
N GLN A 42 -11.70 -7.24 -6.23
CA GLN A 42 -12.06 -6.65 -7.52
C GLN A 42 -10.91 -6.70 -8.54
N ILE A 43 -9.99 -7.67 -8.41
CA ILE A 43 -9.11 -8.06 -9.53
C ILE A 43 -9.99 -8.45 -10.71
N LYS A 44 -9.81 -7.74 -11.83
CA LYS A 44 -10.66 -7.88 -13.01
C LYS A 44 -10.36 -9.18 -13.77
N PRO A 45 -11.35 -9.80 -14.44
CA PRO A 45 -11.21 -11.14 -15.06
C PRO A 45 -10.22 -11.25 -16.23
N ASP A 46 -9.81 -10.11 -16.78
CA ASP A 46 -8.93 -9.94 -17.93
C ASP A 46 -7.47 -9.68 -17.57
N VAL A 47 -7.16 -9.49 -16.28
CA VAL A 47 -5.77 -9.54 -15.82
C VAL A 47 -5.20 -10.92 -16.13
N PRO A 48 -4.15 -11.05 -16.96
CA PRO A 48 -3.61 -12.35 -17.34
C PRO A 48 -3.28 -13.24 -16.14
N VAL A 49 -3.64 -14.53 -16.23
CA VAL A 49 -3.43 -15.48 -15.12
C VAL A 49 -1.97 -15.59 -14.68
N CYS A 50 -1.02 -15.45 -15.61
CA CYS A 50 0.41 -15.44 -15.29
C CYS A 50 0.75 -14.33 -14.29
N ARG A 51 0.22 -13.11 -14.48
CA ARG A 51 0.43 -11.97 -13.58
C ARG A 51 -0.14 -12.25 -12.19
N LEU A 52 -1.31 -12.88 -12.11
CA LEU A 52 -1.93 -13.27 -10.83
C LEU A 52 -1.09 -14.30 -10.07
N LEU A 53 -0.59 -15.32 -10.76
CA LEU A 53 0.27 -16.35 -10.16
C LEU A 53 1.57 -15.74 -9.62
N ARG A 54 2.20 -14.84 -10.38
CA ARG A 54 3.44 -14.17 -9.98
C ARG A 54 3.20 -13.22 -8.80
N SER A 55 2.10 -12.47 -8.83
CA SER A 55 1.67 -11.61 -7.71
C SER A 55 1.46 -12.39 -6.41
N LEU A 56 0.87 -13.59 -6.48
CA LEU A 56 0.71 -14.47 -5.32
C LEU A 56 2.07 -14.88 -4.70
N LEU A 57 3.07 -15.20 -5.53
CA LEU A 57 4.40 -15.53 -5.03
C LEU A 57 5.08 -14.32 -4.38
N GLU A 58 4.89 -13.11 -4.92
CA GLU A 58 5.37 -11.87 -4.29
C GLU A 58 4.72 -11.59 -2.94
N LEU A 59 3.39 -11.74 -2.85
CA LEU A 59 2.64 -11.58 -1.60
C LEU A 59 3.14 -12.56 -0.54
N GLN A 60 3.32 -13.84 -0.89
CA GLN A 60 3.89 -14.84 0.02
C GLN A 60 5.28 -14.41 0.50
N ARG A 61 6.13 -13.98 -0.41
CA ARG A 61 7.51 -13.60 -0.09
C ARG A 61 7.55 -12.41 0.86
N LEU A 62 6.76 -11.36 0.59
CA LEU A 62 6.62 -10.21 1.49
C LEU A 62 6.07 -10.61 2.85
N ALA A 63 5.01 -11.43 2.88
CA ALA A 63 4.43 -11.93 4.12
C ALA A 63 5.47 -12.65 4.99
N ASN A 64 6.29 -13.49 4.36
CA ASN A 64 7.35 -14.24 5.03
C ASN A 64 8.43 -13.31 5.60
N VAL A 65 8.83 -12.26 4.87
CA VAL A 65 9.79 -11.26 5.39
C VAL A 65 9.26 -10.62 6.67
N TYR A 66 8.00 -10.19 6.70
CA TYR A 66 7.40 -9.58 7.89
C TYR A 66 7.16 -10.57 9.04
N TYR A 67 6.88 -11.83 8.72
CA TYR A 67 6.63 -12.90 9.70
C TYR A 67 7.91 -13.42 10.37
N GLU A 68 8.98 -13.59 9.59
CA GLU A 68 10.22 -14.26 9.99
C GLU A 68 11.27 -13.30 10.57
N ASP A 69 11.19 -12.00 10.32
CA ASP A 69 12.17 -11.02 10.80
C ASP A 69 12.30 -11.05 12.33
N ILE A 70 13.35 -11.70 12.83
CA ILE A 70 13.55 -11.95 14.26
C ILE A 70 13.74 -10.63 15.03
N ARG A 71 14.29 -9.59 14.37
CA ARG A 71 14.59 -8.31 15.01
C ARG A 71 13.35 -7.45 15.14
N GLU A 72 12.49 -7.46 14.12
CA GLU A 72 11.40 -6.49 13.99
C GLU A 72 10.13 -7.12 13.39
N LYS A 73 9.51 -8.07 14.10
CA LYS A 73 8.29 -8.73 13.64
C LYS A 73 7.14 -7.74 13.45
N ASP A 74 6.54 -7.72 12.27
CA ASP A 74 5.30 -7.01 12.01
C ASP A 74 4.22 -8.00 11.58
N TYR A 75 3.50 -8.48 12.58
CA TYR A 75 2.44 -9.45 12.38
C TYR A 75 1.22 -8.88 11.65
N GLU A 76 0.94 -7.58 11.77
CA GLU A 76 -0.20 -6.96 11.07
C GLU A 76 0.07 -6.91 9.56
N ARG A 77 1.29 -6.52 9.15
CA ARG A 77 1.70 -6.55 7.74
C ARG A 77 1.78 -7.97 7.20
N ALA A 78 2.42 -8.89 7.93
CA ALA A 78 2.46 -10.29 7.52
C ALA A 78 1.05 -10.85 7.30
N PHE A 79 0.13 -10.58 8.24
CA PHE A 79 -1.25 -11.05 8.13
C PHE A 79 -1.98 -10.45 6.94
N ASN A 80 -1.83 -9.14 6.68
CA ASN A 80 -2.40 -8.52 5.49
C ASN A 80 -1.94 -9.24 4.23
N PHE A 81 -0.63 -9.42 4.02
CA PHE A 81 -0.13 -10.10 2.83
C PHE A 81 -0.63 -11.55 2.71
N TYR A 82 -0.72 -12.31 3.82
CA TYR A 82 -1.33 -13.64 3.79
C TYR A 82 -2.82 -13.61 3.46
N LEU A 83 -3.60 -12.67 4.01
CA LEU A 83 -5.03 -12.54 3.67
C LEU A 83 -5.23 -12.13 2.21
N ARG A 84 -4.39 -11.23 1.70
CA ARG A 84 -4.35 -10.83 0.29
C ARG A 84 -4.08 -12.06 -0.60
N PHE A 85 -3.08 -12.87 -0.25
CA PHE A 85 -2.78 -14.13 -0.92
C PHE A 85 -3.99 -15.06 -0.94
N MET A 86 -4.61 -15.29 0.22
CA MET A 86 -5.74 -16.20 0.37
C MET A 86 -6.97 -15.72 -0.42
N ALA A 87 -7.27 -14.43 -0.40
CA ALA A 87 -8.38 -13.85 -1.15
C ALA A 87 -8.19 -14.07 -2.66
N ILE A 88 -7.01 -13.80 -3.21
CA ILE A 88 -6.75 -14.03 -4.63
C ILE A 88 -6.81 -15.52 -4.95
N PHE A 89 -6.14 -16.36 -4.15
CA PHE A 89 -6.05 -17.80 -4.41
C PHE A 89 -7.41 -18.51 -4.30
N CYS A 90 -8.23 -18.17 -3.32
CA CYS A 90 -9.52 -18.82 -3.07
C CYS A 90 -10.67 -18.19 -3.88
N ASP A 91 -10.70 -16.87 -4.02
CA ASP A 91 -11.89 -16.19 -4.56
C ASP A 91 -11.75 -15.75 -6.01
N VAL A 92 -10.53 -15.42 -6.46
CA VAL A 92 -10.26 -14.87 -7.81
C VAL A 92 -9.78 -15.96 -8.75
N LEU A 93 -8.70 -16.65 -8.38
CA LEU A 93 -7.97 -17.58 -9.25
C LEU A 93 -8.86 -18.74 -9.76
N PRO A 94 -9.75 -19.37 -8.98
CA PRO A 94 -10.59 -20.47 -9.45
C PRO A 94 -11.66 -20.04 -10.47
N LYS A 95 -12.03 -18.75 -10.46
CA LYS A 95 -13.02 -18.15 -11.38
C LYS A 95 -12.37 -17.64 -12.67
N HIS A 96 -11.04 -17.50 -12.70
CA HIS A 96 -10.33 -16.95 -13.83
C HIS A 96 -10.36 -17.93 -15.03
N PRO A 97 -10.75 -17.49 -16.24
CA PRO A 97 -10.93 -18.38 -17.40
C PRO A 97 -9.65 -19.14 -17.76
N GLY A 98 -8.51 -18.46 -17.75
CA GLY A 98 -7.20 -19.05 -18.07
C GLY A 98 -6.59 -19.94 -16.97
N PHE A 99 -7.17 -20.06 -15.78
CA PHE A 99 -6.50 -20.77 -14.68
C PHE A 99 -6.50 -22.29 -14.83
N LYS A 100 -7.61 -22.86 -15.30
CA LYS A 100 -7.73 -24.32 -15.48
C LYS A 100 -6.69 -24.85 -16.47
N GLU A 101 -6.54 -24.17 -17.61
CA GLU A 101 -5.67 -24.56 -18.72
C GLU A 101 -4.22 -24.10 -18.57
N CYS A 102 -3.93 -23.22 -17.60
CA CYS A 102 -2.57 -22.73 -17.34
C CYS A 102 -1.62 -23.87 -16.97
N LYS A 103 -0.50 -23.95 -17.71
CA LYS A 103 0.59 -24.93 -17.56
C LYS A 103 1.90 -24.32 -17.02
N LEU A 104 1.86 -23.04 -16.63
CA LEU A 104 3.04 -22.33 -16.16
C LEU A 104 3.58 -22.94 -14.85
N PRO A 105 4.93 -23.05 -14.69
CA PRO A 105 5.55 -23.56 -13.46
C PRO A 105 5.09 -22.85 -12.18
N GLU A 106 4.78 -21.55 -12.26
CA GLU A 106 4.31 -20.70 -11.17
C GLU A 106 3.03 -21.25 -10.54
N LYS A 107 2.15 -21.88 -11.33
CA LYS A 107 0.91 -22.51 -10.81
C LYS A 107 1.22 -23.54 -9.74
N ASN A 108 2.22 -24.40 -9.97
CA ASN A 108 2.62 -25.41 -9.00
C ASN A 108 3.30 -24.79 -7.77
N LYS A 109 4.09 -23.73 -7.96
CA LYS A 109 4.71 -22.97 -6.84
C LYS A 109 3.63 -22.37 -5.95
N VAL A 110 2.62 -21.72 -6.53
CA VAL A 110 1.50 -21.10 -5.82
C VAL A 110 0.66 -22.13 -5.07
N ILE A 111 0.35 -23.28 -5.68
CA ILE A 111 -0.40 -24.35 -5.01
C ILE A 111 0.38 -24.90 -3.80
N LYS A 112 1.69 -25.08 -3.92
CA LYS A 112 2.55 -25.50 -2.79
C LYS A 112 2.59 -24.43 -1.70
N ALA A 113 2.72 -23.17 -2.10
CA ALA A 113 2.75 -22.02 -1.20
C ALA A 113 1.48 -21.87 -0.35
N PHE A 114 0.32 -22.28 -0.87
CA PHE A 114 -0.97 -22.15 -0.19
C PHE A 114 -0.99 -22.79 1.19
N GLY A 115 -0.48 -24.02 1.34
CA GLY A 115 -0.45 -24.71 2.64
C GLY A 115 0.33 -23.93 3.68
N ASP A 116 1.53 -23.47 3.32
CA ASP A 116 2.38 -22.67 4.19
C ASP A 116 1.74 -21.33 4.54
N CYS A 117 1.17 -20.63 3.56
CA CYS A 117 0.43 -19.37 3.77
C CYS A 117 -0.74 -19.57 4.73
N GLU A 118 -1.53 -20.63 4.57
CA GLU A 118 -2.68 -20.90 5.43
C GLU A 118 -2.25 -21.20 6.87
N THR A 119 -1.23 -22.05 7.06
CA THR A 119 -0.68 -22.37 8.38
C THR A 119 -0.12 -21.12 9.06
N ARG A 120 0.68 -20.32 8.35
CA ARG A 120 1.27 -19.10 8.90
C ARG A 120 0.21 -18.03 9.19
N ALA A 121 -0.80 -17.86 8.34
CA ALA A 121 -1.92 -16.95 8.60
C ALA A 121 -2.66 -17.31 9.89
N LYS A 122 -2.91 -18.59 10.14
CA LYS A 122 -3.53 -19.08 11.39
C LYS A 122 -2.66 -18.78 12.61
N ASP A 123 -1.35 -19.02 12.53
CA ASP A 123 -0.41 -18.69 13.61
C ASP A 123 -0.35 -17.18 13.88
N VAL A 124 -0.21 -16.37 12.83
CA VAL A 124 -0.18 -14.90 12.94
C VAL A 124 -1.47 -14.37 13.56
N LYS A 125 -2.64 -14.86 13.14
CA LYS A 125 -3.93 -14.48 13.73
C LYS A 125 -3.98 -14.77 15.25
N LYS A 126 -3.48 -15.93 15.67
CA LYS A 126 -3.40 -16.31 17.09
C LYS A 126 -2.46 -15.37 17.86
N ARG A 127 -1.30 -15.06 17.30
CA ARG A 127 -0.33 -14.14 17.92
C ARG A 127 -0.89 -12.73 18.05
N LEU A 128 -1.49 -12.20 16.98
CA LEU A 128 -2.14 -10.89 16.97
C LEU A 128 -3.26 -10.81 18.01
N ALA A 129 -4.09 -11.85 18.15
CA ALA A 129 -5.13 -11.87 19.18
C ALA A 129 -4.53 -11.73 20.60
N GLY A 130 -3.42 -12.42 20.88
CA GLY A 130 -2.70 -12.30 22.14
C GLY A 130 -2.07 -10.91 22.34
N ILE A 131 -1.49 -10.33 21.29
CA ILE A 131 -0.94 -8.96 21.31
C ILE A 131 -2.06 -7.95 21.61
N TYR A 132 -3.16 -8.01 20.86
CA TYR A 132 -4.28 -7.08 21.01
C TYR A 132 -4.94 -7.19 22.39
N ALA A 133 -5.06 -8.39 22.95
CA ALA A 133 -5.58 -8.57 24.30
C ALA A 133 -4.69 -7.89 25.36
N LYS A 134 -3.37 -8.08 25.27
CA LYS A 134 -2.41 -7.43 26.19
C LYS A 134 -2.45 -5.91 26.06
N GLU A 135 -2.45 -5.39 24.84
CA GLU A 135 -2.53 -3.94 24.58
C GLU A 135 -3.85 -3.35 25.11
N ALA A 136 -4.97 -4.05 24.94
CA ALA A 136 -6.26 -3.62 25.46
C ALA A 136 -6.26 -3.57 27.00
N GLU A 137 -5.64 -4.54 27.67
CA GLU A 137 -5.50 -4.57 29.12
C GLU A 137 -4.62 -3.41 29.63
N GLN A 138 -3.48 -3.16 28.98
CA GLN A 138 -2.59 -2.03 29.30
C GLN A 138 -3.32 -0.69 29.18
N LEU A 139 -4.07 -0.50 28.09
CA LEU A 139 -4.84 0.73 27.87
C LEU A 139 -5.97 0.91 28.89
N LYS A 140 -6.67 -0.17 29.27
CA LYS A 140 -7.70 -0.15 30.33
C LYS A 140 -7.10 0.31 31.66
N LEU A 141 -5.94 -0.24 32.04
CA LEU A 141 -5.26 0.11 33.28
C LEU A 141 -4.82 1.59 33.29
N GLN A 142 -4.29 2.10 32.18
CA GLN A 142 -3.92 3.51 32.07
C GLN A 142 -5.13 4.45 32.22
N LEU A 143 -6.23 4.13 31.54
CA LEU A 143 -7.48 4.89 31.65
C LEU A 143 -8.04 4.88 33.08
N GLU A 144 -7.95 3.75 33.79
CA GLU A 144 -8.38 3.66 35.19
C GLU A 144 -7.50 4.50 36.12
N ASN A 145 -6.17 4.40 35.97
CA ASN A 145 -5.20 5.17 36.76
C ASN A 145 -5.37 6.67 36.54
N GLN A 146 -5.65 7.10 35.30
CA GLN A 146 -5.91 8.49 35.00
C GLN A 146 -7.20 8.99 35.65
N LYS A 147 -8.29 8.22 35.58
CA LYS A 147 -9.54 8.56 36.26
C LYS A 147 -9.35 8.74 37.76
N LYS A 148 -8.56 7.88 38.41
CA LYS A 148 -8.21 8.00 39.84
C LYS A 148 -7.45 9.30 40.12
N ARG A 149 -6.44 9.64 39.32
CA ARG A 149 -5.68 10.90 39.43
C ARG A 149 -6.56 12.14 39.25
N GLU A 150 -7.48 12.11 38.29
CA GLU A 150 -8.44 13.20 38.06
C GLU A 150 -9.42 13.36 39.23
N GLU A 151 -9.89 12.26 39.81
CA GLU A 151 -10.76 12.28 41.00
C GLU A 151 -10.03 12.83 42.22
N GLU A 152 -8.78 12.40 42.47
CA GLU A 152 -7.92 12.95 43.52
C GLU A 152 -7.68 14.45 43.34
N ARG A 153 -7.37 14.88 42.11
CA ARG A 153 -7.22 16.29 41.76
C ARG A 153 -8.51 17.08 42.04
N ARG A 154 -9.66 16.53 41.65
CA ARG A 154 -10.97 17.16 41.89
C ARG A 154 -11.29 17.26 43.39
N LYS A 155 -10.93 16.26 44.19
CA LYS A 155 -11.05 16.30 45.66
C LYS A 155 -10.15 17.37 46.28
N GLN A 156 -8.92 17.52 45.79
CA GLN A 156 -7.99 18.58 46.23
C GLN A 156 -8.50 19.99 45.87
N LEU A 157 -9.02 20.18 44.65
CA LEU A 157 -9.61 21.46 44.24
C LEU A 157 -10.89 21.79 44.99
N GLY A 158 -11.74 20.80 45.31
CA GLY A 158 -12.94 21.01 46.12
C GLY A 158 -12.68 21.52 47.54
N ASN A 159 -11.49 21.31 48.07
CA ASN A 159 -11.05 21.85 49.37
C ASN A 159 -10.48 23.29 49.28
N THR A 160 -10.28 23.83 48.07
CA THR A 160 -9.70 25.15 47.86
C THR A 160 -10.76 26.05 47.21
N ASN A 161 -11.23 27.10 47.88
CA ASN A 161 -12.23 28.06 47.38
C ASN A 161 -11.70 28.91 46.20
N GLN A 162 -11.21 28.31 45.12
CA GLN A 162 -10.78 29.00 43.90
C GLN A 162 -11.69 28.68 42.71
N VAL A 163 -12.08 29.75 42.02
CA VAL A 163 -12.97 29.76 40.85
C VAL A 163 -12.32 29.01 39.68
N ILE A 164 -13.06 28.08 39.08
CA ILE A 164 -12.61 27.25 37.95
C ILE A 164 -12.86 28.00 36.63
N PRO A 165 -11.84 28.22 35.77
CA PRO A 165 -12.08 28.55 34.37
C PRO A 165 -12.68 27.33 33.66
N THR A 166 -13.86 27.52 33.04
CA THR A 166 -14.61 26.56 32.21
C THR A 166 -13.92 26.27 30.87
N ALA A 167 -12.61 26.03 30.87
CA ALA A 167 -11.92 25.53 29.69
C ALA A 167 -12.25 24.03 29.48
N PRO A 168 -12.52 23.58 28.24
CA PRO A 168 -12.59 22.16 27.93
C PRO A 168 -11.32 21.47 28.42
N GLN A 169 -11.46 20.42 29.24
CA GLN A 169 -10.29 19.66 29.66
C GLN A 169 -9.65 19.01 28.43
N PRO A 170 -8.31 19.07 28.28
CA PRO A 170 -7.61 18.36 27.22
C PRO A 170 -7.98 16.88 27.24
N LEU A 171 -8.00 16.24 26.06
CA LEU A 171 -8.15 14.79 25.98
C LEU A 171 -7.07 14.10 26.84
N PRO A 172 -7.37 12.91 27.38
CA PRO A 172 -6.35 12.02 27.92
C PRO A 172 -5.14 11.88 26.98
N SER A 173 -3.98 12.40 27.39
CA SER A 173 -2.71 12.05 26.74
C SER A 173 -2.36 10.63 27.19
N LEU A 174 -2.65 9.65 26.33
CA LEU A 174 -2.44 8.24 26.62
C LEU A 174 -1.04 7.86 26.11
N ASP A 175 -0.06 7.88 27.02
CA ASP A 175 1.35 7.57 26.75
C ASP A 175 1.50 6.29 25.92
N PHE A 176 0.69 5.25 26.19
CA PHE A 176 0.69 4.01 25.42
C PHE A 176 0.34 4.21 23.93
N LEU A 177 -0.70 4.99 23.62
CA LEU A 177 -1.09 5.24 22.23
C LEU A 177 -0.09 6.14 21.51
N GLU A 178 0.49 7.11 22.23
CA GLU A 178 1.55 7.95 21.68
C GLU A 178 2.85 7.15 21.42
N GLU A 179 3.27 6.31 22.35
CA GLU A 179 4.39 5.39 22.19
C GLU A 179 4.15 4.44 21.02
N LYS A 180 2.94 3.90 20.90
CA LYS A 180 2.56 3.04 19.77
C LYS A 180 2.56 3.79 18.44
N LYS A 181 2.10 5.04 18.39
CA LYS A 181 2.21 5.90 17.20
C LYS A 181 3.66 6.20 16.84
N LYS A 182 4.51 6.47 17.83
CA LYS A 182 5.96 6.68 17.65
C LYS A 182 6.68 5.40 17.22
N ALA A 183 6.23 4.24 17.71
CA ALA A 183 6.73 2.93 17.34
C ALA A 183 6.18 2.42 16.00
N SER A 184 5.09 3.01 15.49
CA SER A 184 4.56 2.69 14.16
C SER A 184 5.59 3.06 13.10
N LYS A 185 6.15 2.02 12.50
CA LYS A 185 7.24 2.14 11.56
C LYS A 185 6.73 2.69 10.23
N LYS A 186 7.26 3.84 9.81
CA LYS A 186 6.90 4.43 8.50
C LYS A 186 7.54 3.61 7.38
N THR A 187 6.82 3.35 6.30
CA THR A 187 7.43 2.87 5.06
C THR A 187 7.82 4.04 4.17
N VAL A 188 8.94 3.91 3.48
CA VAL A 188 9.37 4.86 2.45
C VAL A 188 9.80 4.13 1.18
N MET A 189 9.58 4.76 0.04
CA MET A 189 10.06 4.33 -1.28
C MET A 189 11.29 5.15 -1.64
N LEU A 190 12.45 4.52 -1.77
CA LEU A 190 13.70 5.20 -2.11
C LEU A 190 13.97 5.09 -3.61
N LEU A 191 14.13 6.25 -4.26
CA LEU A 191 14.33 6.38 -5.71
C LEU A 191 15.68 7.01 -6.03
N SER A 192 16.26 6.63 -7.17
CA SER A 192 17.42 7.35 -7.73
C SER A 192 16.98 8.67 -8.35
N PRO A 193 17.70 9.79 -8.16
CA PRO A 193 17.41 11.05 -8.85
C PRO A 193 17.66 10.96 -10.36
N HIS A 194 18.42 9.97 -10.84
CA HIS A 194 18.71 9.77 -12.26
C HIS A 194 17.68 8.89 -12.98
N LEU A 195 16.79 8.22 -12.22
CA LEU A 195 15.80 7.26 -12.72
C LEU A 195 15.07 7.74 -13.97
N ILE A 196 14.49 8.94 -13.89
CA ILE A 196 13.62 9.49 -14.95
C ILE A 196 14.46 9.91 -16.16
N SER A 197 15.61 10.54 -15.94
CA SER A 197 16.50 10.96 -17.04
C SER A 197 17.07 9.76 -17.80
N GLU A 198 17.40 8.67 -17.10
CA GLU A 198 17.89 7.45 -17.75
C GLU A 198 16.76 6.74 -18.48
N PHE A 199 15.57 6.61 -17.88
CA PHE A 199 14.40 6.07 -18.58
C PHE A 199 14.06 6.88 -19.86
N ALA A 200 14.13 8.20 -19.79
CA ALA A 200 13.88 9.08 -20.93
C ALA A 200 14.82 8.79 -22.11
N PHE A 201 16.08 8.42 -21.86
CA PHE A 201 17.02 7.99 -22.89
C PHE A 201 16.51 6.75 -23.63
N TYR A 202 16.06 5.72 -22.89
CA TYR A 202 15.54 4.49 -23.48
C TYR A 202 14.17 4.66 -24.16
N ALA A 203 13.36 5.62 -23.70
CA ALA A 203 12.05 5.94 -24.27
C ALA A 203 12.13 6.89 -25.49
N LYS A 204 13.33 7.42 -25.82
CA LYS A 204 13.48 8.51 -26.77
C LYS A 204 12.90 8.22 -28.16
N GLU A 205 13.22 7.06 -28.73
CA GLU A 205 12.77 6.71 -30.09
C GLU A 205 11.23 6.67 -30.19
N ASN A 206 10.58 6.02 -29.23
CA ASN A 206 9.12 6.00 -29.16
C ASN A 206 8.55 7.40 -28.89
N THR A 207 9.17 8.16 -27.99
CA THR A 207 8.75 9.52 -27.66
C THR A 207 8.78 10.44 -28.89
N ASP A 208 9.86 10.39 -29.68
CA ASP A 208 10.00 11.15 -30.94
C ASP A 208 8.92 10.74 -31.96
N ALA A 209 8.47 9.48 -31.91
CA ALA A 209 7.38 8.94 -32.73
C ALA A 209 5.98 9.14 -32.11
N ASN A 210 5.84 9.94 -31.05
CA ASN A 210 4.62 10.14 -30.27
C ASN A 210 3.97 8.83 -29.80
N ARG A 211 4.80 7.92 -29.27
CA ARG A 211 4.39 6.65 -28.67
C ARG A 211 4.84 6.59 -27.21
N GLU A 212 3.96 6.12 -26.35
CA GLU A 212 4.29 5.86 -24.95
C GLU A 212 5.29 4.70 -24.85
N THR A 213 6.11 4.76 -23.80
CA THR A 213 6.97 3.66 -23.36
C THR A 213 6.73 3.46 -21.88
N CYS A 214 6.74 2.22 -21.39
CA CYS A 214 6.72 1.88 -19.98
C CYS A 214 7.98 1.10 -19.56
N GLY A 215 8.23 1.14 -18.26
CA GLY A 215 9.15 0.25 -17.56
C GLY A 215 8.62 -0.06 -16.17
N GLN A 216 9.10 -1.17 -15.60
CA GLN A 216 8.71 -1.61 -14.28
C GLN A 216 9.86 -1.38 -13.29
N LEU A 217 9.52 -0.84 -12.13
CA LEU A 217 10.45 -0.54 -11.04
C LEU A 217 10.50 -1.73 -10.08
N PHE A 218 11.71 -2.23 -9.87
CA PHE A 218 11.98 -3.37 -9.02
C PHE A 218 13.00 -3.02 -7.94
N GLY A 219 12.91 -3.72 -6.81
CA GLY A 219 13.82 -3.48 -5.71
C GLY A 219 13.73 -4.46 -4.57
N ARG A 220 14.16 -3.99 -3.40
CA ARG A 220 14.26 -4.81 -2.19
C ARG A 220 13.71 -4.05 -0.99
N LEU A 221 13.14 -4.80 -0.06
CA LEU A 221 12.73 -4.29 1.23
C LEU A 221 13.90 -4.37 2.21
N ASN A 222 14.35 -3.23 2.71
CA ASN A 222 15.25 -3.14 3.84
C ASN A 222 14.45 -2.79 5.09
N ARG A 223 14.56 -3.62 6.13
CA ARG A 223 13.86 -3.41 7.41
C ARG A 223 14.81 -2.99 8.52
N SER A 224 16.07 -2.65 8.23
CA SER A 224 17.01 -2.20 9.25
C SER A 224 16.71 -0.75 9.69
N GLY A 225 16.37 -0.53 10.95
CA GLY A 225 16.29 0.81 11.55
C GLY A 225 14.86 1.29 11.76
N SER A 226 14.64 2.61 11.80
CA SER A 226 13.36 3.21 12.21
C SER A 226 12.26 3.22 11.14
N LYS A 227 12.57 2.80 9.91
CA LYS A 227 11.66 2.81 8.75
C LYS A 227 11.82 1.54 7.92
N ASP A 228 10.71 1.09 7.35
CA ASP A 228 10.75 0.06 6.32
C ASP A 228 11.07 0.76 5.00
N GLU A 229 12.13 0.37 4.33
CA GLU A 229 12.65 1.06 3.15
C GLU A 229 12.51 0.13 1.94
N PHE A 230 11.58 0.44 1.06
CA PHE A 230 11.57 -0.14 -0.27
C PHE A 230 12.57 0.60 -1.13
N VAL A 231 13.69 -0.05 -1.46
CA VAL A 231 14.77 0.53 -2.24
C VAL A 231 14.64 0.09 -3.68
N VAL A 232 14.21 1.00 -4.56
CA VAL A 232 14.21 0.75 -6.00
C VAL A 232 15.65 0.69 -6.47
N SER A 233 16.00 -0.42 -7.12
CA SER A 233 17.38 -0.70 -7.57
C SER A 233 17.45 -1.11 -9.04
N HIS A 234 16.32 -1.49 -9.65
CA HIS A 234 16.28 -1.92 -11.03
C HIS A 234 15.12 -1.26 -11.77
N LEU A 235 15.36 -0.82 -13.01
CA LEU A 235 14.35 -0.49 -14.01
C LEU A 235 14.44 -1.56 -15.09
N LEU A 236 13.37 -2.32 -15.24
CA LEU A 236 13.29 -3.30 -16.30
C LEU A 236 12.35 -2.78 -17.38
N ILE A 237 12.85 -2.67 -18.62
CA ILE A 237 12.09 -2.18 -19.77
C ILE A 237 11.63 -3.41 -20.58
N PRO A 238 10.34 -3.78 -20.50
CA PRO A 238 9.86 -5.00 -21.13
C PRO A 238 9.76 -4.83 -22.65
N LYS A 239 9.69 -5.95 -23.38
CA LYS A 239 9.12 -5.94 -24.74
C LYS A 239 7.72 -5.33 -24.66
N GLN A 240 7.40 -4.44 -25.58
CA GLN A 240 6.18 -3.65 -25.47
C GLN A 240 5.78 -3.03 -26.81
N MET A 241 4.52 -2.65 -26.91
CA MET A 241 3.96 -1.89 -28.02
C MET A 241 3.31 -0.61 -27.48
N GLY A 242 3.84 0.54 -27.88
CA GLY A 242 3.31 1.85 -27.52
C GLY A 242 2.40 2.44 -28.60
N THR A 243 1.31 3.06 -28.18
CA THR A 243 0.47 3.99 -28.95
C THR A 243 0.66 5.41 -28.40
N SER A 244 -0.07 6.40 -28.90
CA SER A 244 -0.01 7.77 -28.37
C SER A 244 -0.71 7.96 -27.01
N GLU A 245 -1.44 6.95 -26.53
CA GLU A 245 -2.27 7.04 -25.31
C GLU A 245 -2.13 5.81 -24.39
N SER A 246 -1.33 4.83 -24.77
CA SER A 246 -1.12 3.61 -23.98
C SER A 246 0.14 2.86 -24.38
N CYS A 247 0.62 1.98 -23.51
CA CYS A 247 1.64 0.99 -23.84
C CYS A 247 1.28 -0.37 -23.24
N GLU A 248 1.46 -1.42 -24.05
CA GLU A 248 1.16 -2.79 -23.66
C GLU A 248 2.43 -3.63 -23.64
N THR A 249 2.69 -4.30 -22.52
CA THR A 249 3.82 -5.21 -22.37
C THR A 249 3.56 -6.53 -23.08
N THR A 250 4.62 -7.08 -23.66
CA THR A 250 4.65 -8.42 -24.28
C THR A 250 5.83 -9.20 -23.69
N ASN A 251 5.78 -10.53 -23.80
CA ASN A 251 6.84 -11.42 -23.31
C ASN A 251 7.29 -11.18 -21.85
N GLU A 252 6.33 -11.19 -20.92
CA GLU A 252 6.59 -10.92 -19.50
C GLU A 252 7.33 -12.06 -18.77
N GLU A 253 7.63 -13.16 -19.44
CA GLU A 253 8.33 -14.32 -18.88
C GLU A 253 9.79 -13.98 -18.56
N ASP A 254 10.54 -13.40 -19.51
CA ASP A 254 11.94 -12.99 -19.31
C ASP A 254 12.11 -12.05 -18.11
N MET A 255 11.18 -11.10 -17.99
CA MET A 255 11.12 -10.14 -16.88
C MET A 255 10.92 -10.84 -15.54
N TYR A 256 10.01 -11.80 -15.50
CA TYR A 256 9.72 -12.58 -14.30
C TYR A 256 10.89 -13.50 -13.92
N GLU A 257 11.54 -14.14 -14.89
CA GLU A 257 12.73 -14.96 -14.65
C GLU A 257 13.87 -14.11 -14.07
N TYR A 258 14.08 -12.91 -14.62
CA TYR A 258 15.06 -11.96 -14.09
C TYR A 258 14.72 -11.55 -12.65
N GLN A 259 13.46 -11.19 -12.40
CA GLN A 259 12.97 -10.81 -11.08
C GLN A 259 13.19 -11.95 -10.06
N GLU A 260 12.81 -13.18 -10.40
CA GLU A 260 12.93 -14.34 -9.51
C GLU A 260 14.41 -14.64 -9.22
N LYS A 261 15.25 -14.67 -10.25
CA LYS A 261 16.70 -14.91 -10.13
C LYS A 261 17.40 -13.91 -9.21
N HIS A 262 17.02 -12.63 -9.30
CA HIS A 262 17.62 -11.56 -8.50
C HIS A 262 16.91 -11.32 -7.17
N GLY A 263 15.84 -12.06 -6.89
CA GLY A 263 15.03 -11.88 -5.69
C GLY A 263 14.52 -10.44 -5.60
N LEU A 264 13.89 -9.92 -6.64
CA LEU A 264 13.34 -8.56 -6.66
C LEU A 264 11.85 -8.54 -6.31
N ILE A 265 11.40 -7.40 -5.80
CA ILE A 265 10.01 -7.08 -5.49
C ILE A 265 9.56 -5.99 -6.46
N SER A 266 8.36 -6.12 -7.01
CA SER A 266 7.72 -5.10 -7.82
C SER A 266 7.30 -3.90 -6.96
N LEU A 267 7.81 -2.71 -7.24
CA LEU A 267 7.67 -1.52 -6.38
C LEU A 267 6.97 -0.34 -7.05
N GLY A 268 6.89 -0.35 -8.38
CA GLY A 268 6.22 0.69 -9.12
C GLY A 268 6.40 0.50 -10.61
N TRP A 269 5.97 1.49 -11.37
CA TRP A 269 6.13 1.54 -12.81
C TRP A 269 6.35 2.98 -13.25
N ILE A 270 6.92 3.14 -14.43
CA ILE A 270 7.17 4.43 -15.06
C ILE A 270 6.70 4.38 -16.50
N HIS A 271 6.04 5.43 -16.98
CA HIS A 271 5.73 5.58 -18.40
C HIS A 271 5.86 7.01 -18.90
N THR A 272 5.88 7.17 -20.23
CA THR A 272 5.91 8.48 -20.88
C THR A 272 4.53 8.89 -21.35
N HIS A 273 4.24 10.18 -21.21
CA HIS A 273 3.22 10.91 -21.97
C HIS A 273 3.95 11.80 -22.99
N PRO A 274 4.19 11.37 -24.24
CA PRO A 274 5.06 12.09 -25.18
C PRO A 274 4.64 13.54 -25.44
N SER A 275 3.33 13.78 -25.53
CA SER A 275 2.74 15.08 -25.84
C SER A 275 1.84 15.65 -24.76
N GLN A 276 1.39 14.83 -23.80
CA GLN A 276 0.46 15.22 -22.74
C GLN A 276 1.21 15.65 -21.48
N SER A 277 0.52 16.34 -20.56
CA SER A 277 1.08 16.68 -19.24
C SER A 277 1.28 15.42 -18.38
N ALA A 278 2.03 15.54 -17.29
CA ALA A 278 2.18 14.45 -16.32
C ALA A 278 0.92 14.36 -15.43
N PHE A 279 0.13 13.31 -15.62
CA PHE A 279 -1.06 12.97 -14.83
C PHE A 279 -1.37 11.48 -14.98
N LEU A 280 -2.22 10.91 -14.12
CA LEU A 280 -2.70 9.54 -14.31
C LEU A 280 -3.94 9.53 -15.22
N SER A 281 -3.83 8.93 -16.39
CA SER A 281 -4.95 8.65 -17.29
C SER A 281 -5.95 7.67 -16.67
N SER A 282 -7.14 7.52 -17.26
CA SER A 282 -8.10 6.51 -16.80
C SER A 282 -7.54 5.08 -16.81
N ILE A 283 -6.66 4.75 -17.77
CA ILE A 283 -6.04 3.42 -17.85
C ILE A 283 -5.02 3.30 -16.71
N ASP A 284 -4.21 4.33 -16.50
CA ASP A 284 -3.19 4.39 -15.46
C ASP A 284 -3.81 4.24 -14.07
N LEU A 285 -4.94 4.89 -13.80
CA LEU A 285 -5.67 4.79 -12.54
C LEU A 285 -6.07 3.34 -12.23
N HIS A 286 -6.61 2.61 -13.20
CA HIS A 286 -7.01 1.20 -13.01
C HIS A 286 -5.82 0.27 -12.86
N MET A 287 -4.76 0.50 -13.64
CA MET A 287 -3.53 -0.26 -13.52
C MET A 287 -2.89 -0.04 -12.14
N GLN A 288 -2.79 1.22 -11.72
CA GLN A 288 -2.28 1.59 -10.40
C GLN A 288 -3.14 0.99 -9.27
N ASN A 289 -4.47 0.96 -9.41
CA ASN A 289 -5.36 0.33 -8.42
C ASN A 289 -5.10 -1.17 -8.28
N THR A 290 -4.83 -1.84 -9.40
CA THR A 290 -4.49 -3.27 -9.39
C THR A 290 -3.21 -3.53 -8.62
N PHE A 291 -2.14 -2.78 -8.88
CA PHE A 291 -0.87 -2.95 -8.18
C PHE A 291 -0.92 -2.50 -6.71
N GLN A 292 -1.60 -1.39 -6.40
CA GLN A 292 -1.77 -0.95 -5.01
C GLN A 292 -2.68 -1.85 -4.18
N GLY A 293 -3.55 -2.62 -4.83
CA GLY A 293 -4.24 -3.73 -4.17
C GLY A 293 -3.26 -4.76 -3.61
N LEU A 294 -2.12 -4.97 -4.25
CA LEU A 294 -1.10 -5.93 -3.83
C LEU A 294 -0.13 -5.33 -2.81
N LEU A 295 0.36 -4.11 -3.05
CA LEU A 295 1.32 -3.39 -2.21
C LEU A 295 0.90 -1.92 -2.08
N ASP A 296 0.55 -1.47 -0.88
CA ASP A 296 0.01 -0.12 -0.68
C ASP A 296 1.01 0.97 -1.08
N GLU A 297 2.31 0.73 -0.89
CA GLU A 297 3.40 1.65 -1.22
C GLU A 297 3.77 1.70 -2.71
N PHE A 298 3.13 0.90 -3.56
CA PHE A 298 3.43 0.86 -4.99
C PHE A 298 3.16 2.22 -5.68
N ILE A 299 4.08 2.70 -6.51
CA ILE A 299 4.02 4.04 -7.14
C ILE A 299 3.88 3.97 -8.67
N ALA A 300 3.28 5.02 -9.24
CA ALA A 300 3.26 5.29 -10.68
C ALA A 300 4.10 6.54 -10.98
N ILE A 301 5.04 6.47 -11.92
CA ILE A 301 5.80 7.63 -12.37
C ILE A 301 5.38 7.98 -13.79
N VAL A 302 4.96 9.22 -14.01
CA VAL A 302 4.62 9.72 -15.35
C VAL A 302 5.64 10.76 -15.74
N TYR A 303 6.32 10.54 -16.87
CA TYR A 303 7.23 11.51 -17.46
C TYR A 303 6.58 12.17 -18.67
N SER A 304 6.51 13.50 -18.67
CA SER A 304 6.05 14.34 -19.79
C SER A 304 7.26 15.01 -20.44
N PRO A 305 7.76 14.50 -21.59
CA PRO A 305 8.88 15.08 -22.30
C PRO A 305 8.56 16.45 -22.90
N SER A 306 7.30 16.68 -23.30
CA SER A 306 6.86 17.97 -23.85
C SER A 306 6.93 19.11 -22.84
N GLU A 307 6.66 18.82 -21.56
CA GLU A 307 6.77 19.79 -20.47
C GLU A 307 8.08 19.72 -19.70
N GLN A 308 8.93 18.71 -19.95
CA GLN A 308 10.12 18.40 -19.14
C GLN A 308 9.76 18.26 -17.65
N LYS A 309 8.63 17.61 -17.37
CA LYS A 309 8.12 17.38 -16.01
C LYS A 309 7.85 15.91 -15.76
N SER A 310 7.88 15.55 -14.50
CA SER A 310 7.50 14.22 -14.02
C SER A 310 6.69 14.33 -12.75
N GLY A 311 5.78 13.39 -12.53
CA GLY A 311 5.09 13.21 -11.25
C GLY A 311 5.23 11.80 -10.73
N VAL A 312 5.19 11.64 -9.40
CA VAL A 312 5.26 10.34 -8.72
C VAL A 312 3.99 10.16 -7.93
N TYR A 313 3.09 9.31 -8.40
CA TYR A 313 1.71 9.25 -7.94
C TYR A 313 1.37 7.99 -7.15
N THR A 314 0.36 8.14 -6.30
CA THR A 314 -0.33 7.07 -5.57
C THR A 314 -1.83 7.35 -5.57
N LEU A 315 -2.67 6.32 -5.49
CA LEU A 315 -4.10 6.50 -5.32
C LEU A 315 -4.44 6.94 -3.90
N THR A 316 -5.42 7.82 -3.79
CA THR A 316 -6.01 8.19 -2.50
C THR A 316 -6.87 7.02 -1.97
N PRO A 317 -7.14 6.95 -0.65
CA PRO A 317 -8.07 5.95 -0.11
C PRO A 317 -9.46 6.00 -0.79
N HIS A 318 -9.93 7.20 -1.12
CA HIS A 318 -11.18 7.40 -1.87
C HIS A 318 -11.05 6.89 -3.31
N GLY A 319 -9.93 7.20 -3.99
CA GLY A 319 -9.62 6.70 -5.33
C GLY A 319 -9.68 5.19 -5.42
N ARG A 320 -9.04 4.49 -4.48
CA ARG A 320 -9.09 3.01 -4.41
C ARG A 320 -10.51 2.49 -4.25
N GLN A 321 -11.36 3.16 -3.46
CA GLN A 321 -12.76 2.77 -3.29
C GLN A 321 -13.55 2.93 -4.60
N VAL A 322 -13.42 4.08 -5.27
CA VAL A 322 -14.10 4.39 -6.53
C VAL A 322 -13.66 3.44 -7.64
N LEU A 323 -12.35 3.31 -7.85
CA LEU A 323 -11.78 2.49 -8.92
C LEU A 323 -12.07 1.00 -8.72
N SER A 324 -12.05 0.52 -7.48
CA SER A 324 -12.44 -0.85 -7.18
C SER A 324 -13.91 -1.08 -7.54
N ALA A 325 -14.81 -0.16 -7.18
CA ALA A 325 -16.24 -0.25 -7.48
C ALA A 325 -16.61 -0.03 -8.96
N CYS A 326 -15.71 0.53 -9.77
CA CYS A 326 -15.93 0.75 -11.19
C CYS A 326 -16.21 -0.57 -11.93
N ARG A 327 -17.08 -0.55 -12.94
CA ARG A 327 -17.44 -1.71 -13.78
C ARG A 327 -17.15 -1.50 -15.26
N GLU A 328 -16.68 -0.32 -15.64
CA GLU A 328 -16.26 0.01 -17.00
C GLU A 328 -15.00 -0.78 -17.42
N SER A 329 -14.78 -0.83 -18.74
CA SER A 329 -13.56 -1.39 -19.32
C SER A 329 -12.35 -0.51 -18.93
N HIS A 330 -11.31 -1.13 -18.40
CA HIS A 330 -10.07 -0.44 -17.99
C HIS A 330 -8.98 -0.46 -19.06
N THR A 331 -9.19 -1.21 -20.14
CA THR A 331 -8.35 -1.16 -21.34
C THR A 331 -8.80 -0.06 -22.30
N LYS A 332 -9.83 0.70 -21.92
CA LYS A 332 -10.37 1.83 -22.69
C LYS A 332 -10.50 3.04 -21.78
N HIS A 333 -10.21 4.22 -22.33
CA HIS A 333 -10.45 5.47 -21.62
C HIS A 333 -11.94 5.65 -21.34
N HIS A 334 -12.25 5.95 -20.08
CA HIS A 334 -13.55 6.42 -19.62
C HIS A 334 -13.35 7.52 -18.59
N VAL A 335 -14.43 8.24 -18.28
CA VAL A 335 -14.36 9.38 -17.36
C VAL A 335 -14.70 8.92 -15.95
N HIS A 336 -13.88 9.33 -14.98
CA HIS A 336 -14.25 9.36 -13.58
C HIS A 336 -14.56 10.79 -13.18
N GLU A 337 -15.66 11.00 -12.46
CA GLU A 337 -16.00 12.31 -11.92
C GLU A 337 -14.95 12.73 -10.88
N ASN A 338 -14.42 13.95 -10.99
CA ASN A 338 -13.33 14.46 -10.15
C ASN A 338 -12.10 13.53 -10.12
N ALA A 339 -11.68 13.03 -11.29
CA ALA A 339 -10.56 12.10 -11.44
C ALA A 339 -9.27 12.59 -10.75
N GLU A 340 -9.04 13.90 -10.69
CA GLU A 340 -7.91 14.55 -10.02
C GLU A 340 -7.88 14.34 -8.50
N ARG A 341 -8.98 13.89 -7.89
CA ARG A 341 -9.07 13.55 -6.46
C ARG A 341 -8.84 12.07 -6.17
N LEU A 342 -8.74 11.24 -7.22
CA LEU A 342 -8.55 9.79 -7.07
C LEU A 342 -7.09 9.42 -6.81
N TYR A 343 -6.16 10.34 -7.09
CA TYR A 343 -4.73 10.15 -6.89
C TYR A 343 -4.09 11.43 -6.36
N GLU A 344 -2.88 11.30 -5.84
CA GLU A 344 -2.08 12.38 -5.28
C GLU A 344 -0.58 12.10 -5.49
N GLU A 345 0.24 13.12 -5.30
CA GLU A 345 1.70 12.94 -5.23
C GLU A 345 2.06 12.04 -4.03
N ALA A 346 2.90 11.04 -4.28
CA ALA A 346 3.28 10.02 -3.31
C ALA A 346 4.16 10.62 -2.21
N SER A 347 3.58 11.01 -1.08
CA SER A 347 4.35 11.59 0.04
C SER A 347 5.36 10.63 0.69
N HIS A 348 5.29 9.33 0.39
CA HIS A 348 6.18 8.29 0.92
C HIS A 348 7.43 8.05 0.07
N HIS A 349 7.63 8.74 -1.06
CA HIS A 349 8.86 8.63 -1.85
C HIS A 349 9.96 9.60 -1.38
N ILE A 350 11.21 9.17 -1.50
CA ILE A 350 12.40 9.96 -1.18
C ILE A 350 13.46 9.71 -2.25
N TYR A 351 13.99 10.76 -2.86
CA TYR A 351 15.17 10.66 -3.72
C TYR A 351 16.44 10.54 -2.88
N ILE A 352 17.29 9.58 -3.21
CA ILE A 352 18.55 9.33 -2.52
C ILE A 352 19.74 9.41 -3.49
N SER A 353 20.73 10.23 -3.15
CA SER A 353 22.00 10.30 -3.89
C SER A 353 22.84 9.05 -3.61
N ASP A 354 23.59 8.57 -4.60
CA ASP A 354 24.56 7.48 -4.50
C ASP A 354 24.02 6.07 -4.18
N ARG A 355 23.23 5.49 -5.09
CA ARG A 355 23.08 4.03 -5.14
C ARG A 355 23.18 3.50 -6.56
N ASN A 356 23.83 2.34 -6.68
CA ASN A 356 23.86 1.56 -7.91
C ASN A 356 22.42 1.26 -8.34
N TYR A 357 22.10 1.68 -9.54
CA TYR A 357 20.82 1.50 -10.19
C TYR A 357 21.07 0.72 -11.48
N GLU A 358 20.33 -0.35 -11.73
CA GLU A 358 20.49 -1.19 -12.91
C GLU A 358 19.31 -1.01 -13.87
N ILE A 359 19.61 -0.80 -15.15
CA ILE A 359 18.59 -0.77 -16.20
C ILE A 359 18.80 -1.97 -17.10
N VAL A 360 17.75 -2.76 -17.28
CA VAL A 360 17.77 -3.93 -18.18
C VAL A 360 16.72 -3.73 -19.24
N ASP A 361 17.16 -3.67 -20.50
CA ASP A 361 16.29 -3.49 -21.65
C ASP A 361 16.04 -4.84 -22.33
N PHE A 362 14.81 -5.34 -22.22
CA PHE A 362 14.38 -6.60 -22.82
C PHE A 362 13.79 -6.42 -24.23
N ARG A 363 13.78 -5.21 -24.80
CA ARG A 363 13.20 -4.96 -26.14
C ARG A 363 14.02 -5.56 -27.29
N ALA A 364 15.29 -5.85 -27.04
CA ALA A 364 16.23 -6.39 -28.02
C ALA A 364 15.91 -7.82 -28.51
#